data_AF-A0A6I5QZY7-F1
#
_entry.id   AF-A0A6I5QZY7-F1
#
_cell.length_a   1.000
_cell.length_b   1.000
_cell.length_c   1.000
_cell.angle_alpha   90.00
_cell.angle_beta   90.00
_cell.angle_gamma   90.00
#
_symmetry.space_group_name_H-M   'P 1'
#
loop_
_entity.id
_entity.type
_entity.pdbx_description
1 polymer ?
#
loop_
_entity_poly.entity_id
_entity_poly.type
_entity_poly.pdbx_seq_one_letter_code
_entity_poly.pdbx_strand_id
1 'polypeptide(L)'
;MILGTAPVKVTLDVSSFWPDGVTIEVAAKELGMNPRSITTMRKGTERGNWETLVRLSRWLTHRTGQQISIDDLLVIEDDDYNPGQEVNHNEQS
;
A
#
# COMPACT_ATOMS: atom_id res chain seq x y z
N MET A 1 -16.52 -21.75 21.20
CA MET A 1 -15.36 -20.89 20.83
C MET A 1 -15.90 -19.78 19.94
N ILE A 2 -15.88 -18.53 20.42
CA ILE A 2 -16.16 -17.38 19.54
C ILE A 2 -14.82 -17.05 18.90
N LEU A 3 -14.67 -17.31 17.60
CA LEU A 3 -13.58 -16.77 16.81
C LEU A 3 -13.76 -15.25 16.80
N GLY A 4 -13.11 -14.56 17.73
CA GLY A 4 -13.05 -13.10 17.71
C GLY A 4 -12.25 -12.70 16.49
N THR A 5 -12.91 -12.08 15.51
CA THR A 5 -12.21 -11.42 14.40
C THR A 5 -11.43 -10.25 15.00
N ALA A 6 -10.11 -10.36 15.05
CA ALA A 6 -9.25 -9.21 15.28
C ALA A 6 -9.57 -8.15 14.21
N PRO A 7 -9.65 -6.85 14.56
CA PRO A 7 -9.97 -5.82 13.59
C PRO A 7 -8.77 -5.61 12.65
N VAL A 8 -8.79 -6.29 11.51
CA VAL A 8 -7.81 -6.09 10.44
C VAL A 8 -7.92 -4.66 9.91
N LYS A 9 -6.84 -3.89 10.00
CA LYS A 9 -6.77 -2.54 9.44
C LYS A 9 -5.97 -2.58 8.14
N VAL A 10 -6.68 -2.39 7.03
CA VAL A 10 -6.06 -2.23 5.72
C VAL A 10 -5.92 -0.74 5.41
N THR A 11 -4.69 -0.32 5.10
CA THR A 11 -4.38 1.02 4.60
C THR A 11 -3.60 0.94 3.29
N LEU A 12 -3.50 2.07 2.61
CA LEU A 12 -2.78 2.25 1.37
C LEU A 12 -1.51 3.04 1.66
N ASP A 13 -0.36 2.47 1.33
CA ASP A 13 0.96 3.10 1.41
C ASP A 13 1.69 3.03 0.06
N VAL A 14 2.13 4.20 -0.43
CA VAL A 14 2.89 4.33 -1.69
C VAL A 14 4.33 4.82 -1.45
N SER A 15 4.75 4.98 -0.19
CA SER A 15 6.02 5.60 0.18
C SER A 15 7.22 4.90 -0.45
N SER A 16 7.24 3.57 -0.42
CA SER A 16 8.34 2.72 -0.94
C SER A 16 8.47 2.76 -2.47
N PHE A 17 7.42 3.17 -3.18
CA PHE A 17 7.39 3.23 -4.64
C PHE A 17 7.45 4.65 -5.17
N TRP A 18 7.64 5.64 -4.28
CA TRP A 18 7.54 7.03 -4.65
C TRP A 18 8.67 7.43 -5.62
N PRO A 19 8.35 7.93 -6.82
CA PRO A 19 9.36 8.27 -7.81
C PRO A 19 10.22 9.47 -7.37
N ASP A 20 11.52 9.38 -7.66
CA ASP A 20 12.49 10.43 -7.34
C ASP A 20 12.12 11.77 -8.01
N GLY A 21 12.25 12.86 -7.26
CA GLY A 21 12.00 14.22 -7.75
C GLY A 21 10.53 14.57 -7.97
N VAL A 22 9.58 13.68 -7.70
CA VAL A 22 8.15 13.97 -7.83
C VAL A 22 7.61 14.55 -6.52
N THR A 23 7.03 15.76 -6.60
CA THR A 23 6.35 16.38 -5.45
C THR A 23 4.89 15.91 -5.35
N ILE A 24 4.28 16.16 -4.18
CA ILE A 24 2.87 15.84 -3.92
C ILE A 24 1.95 16.58 -4.90
N GLU A 25 2.27 17.83 -5.23
CA GLU A 25 1.50 18.69 -6.12
C GLU A 25 1.54 18.19 -7.57
N VAL A 26 2.70 17.73 -8.01
CA VAL A 26 2.87 17.11 -9.35
C VAL A 26 2.03 15.85 -9.43
N ALA A 27 2.15 14.95 -8.46
CA ALA A 27 1.36 13.72 -8.41
C ALA A 27 -0.15 14.00 -8.35
N ALA A 28 -0.58 14.97 -7.52
CA ALA A 28 -1.97 15.38 -7.39
C ALA A 28 -2.55 15.91 -8.71
N LYS A 29 -1.78 16.73 -9.43
CA LYS A 29 -2.15 17.25 -10.75
C LYS A 29 -2.31 16.14 -11.78
N GLU A 30 -1.39 15.18 -11.81
CA GLU A 30 -1.39 14.09 -12.79
C GLU A 30 -2.46 13.04 -12.54
N LEU A 31 -2.71 12.72 -11.27
CA LEU A 31 -3.75 11.78 -10.86
C LEU A 31 -5.15 12.43 -10.86
N GLY A 32 -5.23 13.76 -10.98
CA GLY A 32 -6.46 14.52 -10.85
C GLY A 32 -7.07 14.40 -9.45
N MET A 33 -6.23 14.40 -8.41
CA MET A 33 -6.60 14.16 -7.02
C MET A 33 -6.25 15.35 -6.13
N ASN A 34 -6.84 15.41 -4.93
CA ASN A 34 -6.48 16.41 -3.94
C ASN A 34 -5.07 16.13 -3.37
N PRO A 35 -4.17 17.13 -3.29
CA PRO A 35 -2.83 16.97 -2.68
C PRO A 35 -2.86 16.39 -1.26
N ARG A 36 -3.91 16.69 -0.49
CA ARG A 36 -4.11 16.13 0.85
C ARG A 36 -4.29 14.61 0.81
N SER A 37 -5.05 14.10 -0.15
CA SER A 37 -5.25 12.66 -0.34
C SER A 37 -3.95 11.98 -0.75
N ILE A 38 -3.17 12.58 -1.64
CA ILE A 38 -1.83 12.07 -1.99
C ILE A 38 -0.91 12.03 -0.77
N THR A 39 -0.99 13.05 0.09
CA THR A 39 -0.21 13.12 1.34
C THR A 39 -0.58 11.99 2.31
N THR A 40 -1.88 11.72 2.52
CA THR A 40 -2.33 10.65 3.44
C THR A 40 -1.99 9.26 2.91
N MET A 41 -2.07 9.07 1.59
CA MET A 41 -1.64 7.83 0.92
C MET A 41 -0.13 7.60 1.02
N ARG A 42 0.69 8.64 0.84
CA ARG A 42 2.14 8.52 1.04
C ARG A 42 2.53 8.28 2.51
N LYS A 43 1.66 8.62 3.45
CA LYS A 43 1.86 8.37 4.89
C LYS A 43 1.31 7.01 5.35
N GLY A 44 0.68 6.23 4.46
CA GLY A 44 0.11 4.94 4.85
C GLY A 44 -1.16 5.02 5.69
N THR A 45 -1.85 6.17 5.74
CA THR A 45 -3.01 6.37 6.65
C THR A 45 -4.36 6.35 5.95
N GLU A 46 -4.37 6.31 4.61
CA GLU A 46 -5.59 6.34 3.80
C GLU A 46 -6.11 4.92 3.58
N ARG A 47 -7.44 4.69 3.63
CA ARG A 47 -8.02 3.38 3.28
C ARG A 47 -8.07 3.13 1.77
N GLY A 48 -8.08 4.21 0.98
CA GLY A 48 -8.23 4.16 -0.48
C GLY A 48 -9.57 3.57 -0.91
N ASN A 49 -9.97 3.84 -2.15
CA ASN A 49 -11.02 3.07 -2.82
C ASN A 49 -10.41 2.35 -4.03
N TRP A 50 -11.14 1.39 -4.60
CA TRP A 50 -10.65 0.58 -5.72
C TRP A 50 -10.14 1.43 -6.90
N GLU A 51 -10.87 2.49 -7.24
CA GLU A 51 -10.46 3.41 -8.32
C GLU A 51 -9.13 4.09 -8.02
N THR A 52 -8.92 4.53 -6.78
CA THR A 52 -7.68 5.14 -6.32
C THR A 52 -6.51 4.17 -6.41
N LEU A 53 -6.72 2.92 -5.96
CA LEU A 53 -5.71 1.86 -6.04
C LEU A 53 -5.29 1.58 -7.49
N VAL A 54 -6.25 1.40 -8.39
CA VAL A 54 -5.98 1.17 -9.81
C VAL A 54 -5.24 2.34 -10.45
N ARG A 55 -5.66 3.58 -10.15
CA ARG A 55 -5.01 4.79 -10.68
C ARG A 55 -3.57 4.90 -10.20
N LEU A 56 -3.33 4.68 -8.90
CA LEU A 56 -1.99 4.75 -8.31
C LEU A 56 -1.07 3.65 -8.82
N SER A 57 -1.51 2.39 -8.84
CA SER A 57 -0.71 1.28 -9.35
C SER A 57 -0.24 1.53 -10.78
N ARG A 58 -1.15 2.00 -11.66
CA ARG A 58 -0.81 2.33 -13.05
C ARG A 58 0.13 3.52 -13.15
N TRP A 59 -0.14 4.59 -12.41
CA TRP A 59 0.69 5.80 -12.44
C TRP A 59 2.10 5.52 -11.93
N LEU A 60 2.23 4.81 -10.80
CA LEU A 60 3.52 4.41 -10.24
C LEU A 60 4.28 3.50 -11.21
N THR A 61 3.61 2.47 -11.76
CA THR A 61 4.22 1.57 -12.75
C THR A 61 4.77 2.34 -13.95
N HIS A 62 3.99 3.30 -14.46
CA HIS A 62 4.42 4.13 -15.58
C HIS A 62 5.61 5.04 -15.22
N ARG A 63 5.64 5.59 -14.01
CA ARG A 63 6.67 6.53 -13.56
C ARG A 63 7.99 5.87 -13.22
N THR A 64 7.96 4.71 -12.57
CA THR A 64 9.18 4.01 -12.11
C THR A 64 9.72 3.05 -13.16
N GLY A 65 8.89 2.62 -14.13
CA GLY A 65 9.23 1.56 -15.08
C GLY A 65 9.24 0.16 -14.45
N GLN A 66 8.89 0.05 -13.17
CA GLN A 66 8.73 -1.21 -12.44
C GLN A 66 7.25 -1.58 -12.38
N GLN A 67 6.92 -2.85 -12.59
CA GLN A 67 5.55 -3.33 -12.39
C GLN A 67 5.17 -3.25 -10.91
N ILE A 68 4.13 -2.46 -10.58
CA ILE A 68 3.60 -2.30 -9.22
C ILE A 68 2.13 -2.70 -9.23
N SER A 69 1.80 -3.78 -8.53
CA SER A 69 0.44 -4.29 -8.39
C SER A 69 -0.35 -3.51 -7.32
N ILE A 70 -1.63 -3.81 -7.18
CA ILE A 70 -2.47 -3.22 -6.14
C ILE A 70 -2.09 -3.78 -4.76
N ASP A 71 -1.78 -5.07 -4.69
CA ASP A 71 -1.40 -5.75 -3.45
C ASP A 71 -0.12 -5.14 -2.86
N ASP A 72 0.80 -4.71 -3.72
CA ASP A 72 2.03 -4.00 -3.29
C ASP A 72 1.74 -2.67 -2.58
N LEU A 73 0.58 -2.04 -2.86
CA LEU A 73 0.20 -0.75 -2.26
C LEU A 73 -0.60 -0.90 -0.96
N LEU A 74 -1.03 -2.12 -0.63
CA LEU A 74 -1.88 -2.39 0.52
C LEU A 74 -1.03 -2.83 1.71
N VAL A 75 -1.19 -2.13 2.82
CA VAL A 75 -0.61 -2.49 4.11
C VAL A 75 -1.72 -3.07 4.97
N ILE A 76 -1.51 -4.30 5.43
CA ILE A 76 -2.41 -4.99 6.34
C ILE A 76 -1.76 -4.95 7.72
N GLU A 77 -2.31 -4.11 8.61
CA GLU A 77 -1.98 -4.11 10.02
C GLU A 77 -2.96 -5.05 10.74
N ASP A 78 -2.50 -6.22 11.18
CA ASP A 78 -3.11 -6.90 12.32
C ASP A 78 -2.32 -6.55 13.57
N ASP A 79 -3.01 -6.44 14.70
CA ASP A 79 -2.37 -6.35 16.01
C ASP A 79 -1.47 -7.57 16.33
N ASP A 80 -1.56 -8.66 15.55
CA ASP A 80 -0.77 -9.90 15.69
C ASP A 80 0.00 -10.34 14.40
N TYR A 81 -0.03 -9.60 13.29
CA TYR A 81 0.64 -10.03 12.05
C TYR A 81 2.11 -9.66 12.05
N ASN A 82 2.96 -10.65 12.31
CA ASN A 82 4.41 -10.55 12.21
C ASN A 82 4.89 -11.29 10.95
N PRO A 83 5.13 -10.60 9.82
CA PRO A 83 5.52 -11.25 8.55
C PRO A 83 6.92 -11.90 8.58
N GLY A 84 7.64 -11.83 9.70
CA GLY A 84 8.97 -12.41 9.89
C GLY A 84 9.00 -13.86 10.39
N GLN A 85 7.85 -14.53 10.57
CA GLN A 85 7.85 -15.98 10.82
C GLN A 85 7.73 -16.73 9.49
N GLU A 86 8.84 -16.81 8.75
CA GLU A 86 9.03 -17.92 7.81
C GLU A 86 8.85 -19.21 8.60
N VAL A 87 7.81 -19.97 8.25
CA VAL A 87 7.55 -21.30 8.79
C VAL A 87 8.75 -22.15 8.41
N ASN A 88 9.69 -22.34 9.32
CA ASN A 88 10.77 -23.31 9.16
C ASN A 88 10.14 -24.70 9.15
N HIS A 89 9.74 -25.15 7.97
CA HIS A 89 9.48 -26.56 7.68
C HIS A 89 10.84 -27.26 7.57
N ASN A 90 11.49 -27.48 8.71
CA ASN A 90 12.62 -28.40 8.77
C ASN A 90 12.28 -29.62 9.62
N GLU A 91 11.80 -30.62 8.88
CA GLU A 91 12.21 -32.02 8.95
C GLU A 91 11.98 -32.79 10.25
N GLN A 92 10.95 -33.63 10.17
CA GLN A 92 10.91 -34.94 10.80
C GLN A 92 12.24 -35.68 10.60
N SER A 93 12.88 -36.10 11.70
CA SER A 93 13.62 -37.35 11.83
C SER A 93 13.84 -37.67 13.31
#